data_AF-A0A7W7D4M4-F1
#
_entry.id   AF-A0A7W7D4M4-F1
#
_cell.length_a   1.000
_cell.length_b   1.000
_cell.length_c   1.000
_cell.angle_alpha   90.00
_cell.angle_beta   90.00
_cell.angle_gamma   90.00
#
_symmetry.space_group_name_H-M   'P 1'
#
loop_
_entity.id
_entity.type
_entity.pdbx_description
1 polymer ?
#
loop_
_entity_poly.entity_id
_entity_poly.type
_entity_poly.pdbx_seq_one_letter_code
_entity_poly.pdbx_strand_id
1 'polypeptide(L)'
;MTTQYVDPNAFLMGGGIPSAKFETIGTTVSGPITEQPKVDQQTDIDTGKPLFWDDGRPRQQLVVTVQTDLRDPAIEDDDGLRRFYIKFKMQDAVREAVRKARSKGLEIGGVLSITYVADDEAKTRGKNPAKLYSAVYTPPSAAQANDFLNGGQPAPAAPQAPQQYAPPAAPPAPQAAPAPAPAAAPAGVDAGALQAALASLSPEQRAALKL
;
A
#
# COMPACT_ATOMS: atom_id res chain seq x y z
N MET A 1 35.72 1.38 1.56
CA MET A 1 35.07 2.23 2.58
C MET A 1 33.64 2.46 2.11
N THR A 2 32.66 1.75 2.67
CA THR A 2 31.26 1.96 2.32
C THR A 2 30.74 3.07 3.21
N THR A 3 30.48 4.25 2.63
CA THR A 3 29.87 5.37 3.34
C THR A 3 28.50 4.93 3.81
N GLN A 4 28.32 4.81 5.12
CA GLN A 4 27.00 4.66 5.74
C GLN A 4 26.18 5.90 5.34
N TYR A 5 25.20 5.73 4.45
CA TYR A 5 24.24 6.79 4.17
C TYR A 5 23.40 6.99 5.43
N VAL A 6 23.66 8.09 6.12
CA VAL A 6 22.84 8.62 7.20
C VAL A 6 21.88 9.61 6.55
N ASP A 7 20.57 9.41 6.74
CA ASP A 7 19.62 10.42 6.30
C ASP A 7 19.93 11.75 7.03
N PRO A 8 20.17 12.85 6.29
CA PRO A 8 20.63 14.09 6.89
C PRO A 8 19.57 14.72 7.81
N ASN A 9 18.27 14.50 7.55
CA ASN A 9 17.21 15.03 8.39
C ASN A 9 17.07 14.24 9.69
N ALA A 10 17.17 12.91 9.63
CA ALA A 10 17.28 12.03 10.79
C ALA A 10 18.52 12.35 11.65
N PHE A 11 19.64 12.69 11.02
CA PHE A 11 20.85 13.13 11.71
C PHE A 11 20.64 14.46 12.46
N LEU A 12 19.93 15.41 11.85
CA LEU A 12 19.64 16.72 12.45
C LEU A 12 18.60 16.66 13.56
N MET A 13 17.59 15.80 13.42
CA MET A 13 16.43 15.74 14.33
C MET A 13 16.56 14.65 15.42
N GLY A 14 17.64 13.87 15.42
CA GLY A 14 17.93 12.87 16.46
C GLY A 14 17.03 11.63 16.45
N GLY A 15 16.17 11.46 15.44
CA GLY A 15 15.25 10.33 15.30
C GLY A 15 15.66 9.40 14.15
N GLY A 16 15.90 8.12 14.44
CA GLY A 16 16.11 7.10 13.41
C GLY A 16 14.80 6.48 12.92
N ILE A 17 14.74 6.09 11.65
CA ILE A 17 13.58 5.38 11.09
C ILE A 17 13.37 4.05 11.84
N PRO A 18 12.19 3.83 12.46
CA PRO A 18 11.92 2.62 13.22
C PRO A 18 12.01 1.33 12.38
N SER A 19 12.50 0.25 12.98
CA SER A 19 12.51 -1.07 12.34
C SER A 19 11.10 -1.64 12.21
N ALA A 20 10.82 -2.34 11.12
CA ALA A 20 9.63 -3.19 11.02
C ALA A 20 9.74 -4.38 11.99
N LYS A 21 8.70 -4.59 12.81
CA LYS A 21 8.63 -5.67 13.81
C LYS A 21 7.73 -6.81 13.31
N PHE A 22 8.15 -8.05 13.55
CA PHE A 22 7.44 -9.28 13.19
C PHE A 22 7.30 -10.18 14.40
N GLU A 23 6.52 -9.76 15.38
CA GLU A 23 6.46 -10.41 16.69
C GLU A 23 5.65 -11.71 16.66
N THR A 24 4.51 -11.70 15.97
CA THR A 24 3.58 -12.84 15.91
C THR A 24 3.49 -13.41 14.50
N ILE A 25 3.32 -14.73 14.41
CA ILE A 25 3.02 -15.41 13.14
C ILE A 25 1.73 -14.80 12.56
N GLY A 26 1.75 -14.51 11.26
CA GLY A 26 0.70 -13.78 10.54
C GLY A 26 0.96 -12.27 10.44
N THR A 27 1.88 -11.71 11.23
CA THR A 27 2.22 -10.28 11.12
C THR A 27 2.72 -9.98 9.72
N THR A 28 2.06 -9.01 9.07
CA THR A 28 2.41 -8.51 7.75
C THR A 28 2.72 -7.03 7.84
N VAL A 29 3.84 -6.63 7.25
CA VAL A 29 4.20 -5.22 7.09
C VAL A 29 4.39 -4.98 5.60
N SER A 30 3.71 -3.97 5.08
CA SER A 30 3.70 -3.65 3.65
C SER A 30 3.73 -2.16 3.42
N GLY A 31 4.33 -1.74 2.30
CA GLY A 31 4.39 -0.36 1.90
C GLY A 31 5.16 -0.14 0.60
N PRO A 32 4.99 1.02 -0.06
CA PRO A 32 5.88 1.43 -1.14
C PRO A 32 7.28 1.75 -0.58
N ILE A 33 8.30 1.37 -1.34
CA ILE A 33 9.71 1.67 -1.05
C ILE A 33 9.95 3.17 -1.26
N THR A 34 10.46 3.86 -0.26
CA THR A 34 10.65 5.32 -0.29
C THR A 34 12.08 5.75 -0.56
N GLU A 35 13.05 4.89 -0.26
CA GLU A 35 14.48 5.13 -0.44
C GLU A 35 15.12 4.03 -1.30
N GLN A 36 16.24 4.35 -1.97
CA GLN A 36 16.99 3.34 -2.72
C GLN A 36 17.45 2.21 -1.78
N PRO A 37 17.08 0.95 -2.04
CA PRO A 37 17.57 -0.19 -1.27
C PRO A 37 19.10 -0.25 -1.25
N LYS A 38 19.68 -0.46 -0.07
CA LYS A 38 21.14 -0.49 0.12
C LYS A 38 21.59 -1.69 0.92
N VAL A 39 22.83 -2.12 0.68
CA VAL A 39 23.45 -3.20 1.46
C VAL A 39 24.35 -2.58 2.51
N ASP A 40 24.09 -2.92 3.77
CA ASP A 40 24.85 -2.46 4.93
C ASP A 40 25.41 -3.63 5.73
N GLN A 41 26.42 -3.36 6.56
CA GLN A 41 26.88 -4.34 7.53
C GLN A 41 25.84 -4.54 8.64
N GLN A 42 25.62 -5.79 9.03
CA GLN A 42 24.82 -6.14 10.20
C GLN A 42 25.50 -5.61 11.45
N THR A 43 24.70 -5.05 12.35
CA THR A 43 25.11 -4.68 13.69
C THR A 43 24.41 -5.55 14.72
N ASP A 44 25.08 -5.72 15.85
CA ASP A 44 24.48 -6.27 17.05
C ASP A 44 23.43 -5.28 17.60
N ILE A 45 22.24 -5.78 17.95
CA ILE A 45 21.11 -4.91 18.33
C ILE A 45 21.36 -4.28 19.70
N ASP A 46 21.98 -5.01 20.62
CA ASP A 46 22.22 -4.55 21.99
C ASP A 46 23.43 -3.61 22.07
N THR A 47 24.50 -3.92 21.35
CA THR A 47 25.79 -3.21 21.46
C THR A 47 26.07 -2.24 20.30
N GLY A 48 25.31 -2.31 19.20
CA GLY A 48 25.52 -1.50 18.00
C GLY A 48 26.80 -1.86 17.21
N LYS A 49 27.54 -2.88 17.62
CA LYS A 49 28.83 -3.23 17.03
C LYS A 49 28.67 -3.96 15.69
N PRO A 50 29.55 -3.73 14.70
CA PRO A 50 29.51 -4.45 13.43
C PRO A 50 29.75 -5.95 13.65
N LEU A 51 28.96 -6.77 12.96
CA LEU A 51 29.04 -8.22 13.02
C LEU A 51 29.89 -8.79 11.87
N PHE A 52 30.68 -9.81 12.20
CA PHE A 52 31.53 -10.56 11.27
C PHE A 52 31.21 -12.05 11.36
N TRP A 53 31.48 -12.78 10.29
CA TRP A 53 31.49 -14.25 10.28
C TRP A 53 32.77 -14.77 10.95
N ASP A 54 32.80 -16.07 11.27
CA ASP A 54 33.99 -16.72 11.87
C ASP A 54 35.25 -16.59 10.99
N ASP A 55 35.08 -16.40 9.68
CA ASP A 55 36.16 -16.18 8.72
C ASP A 55 36.59 -14.70 8.59
N GLY A 56 36.05 -13.81 9.43
CA GLY A 56 36.37 -12.39 9.45
C GLY A 56 35.68 -11.54 8.38
N ARG A 57 34.84 -12.13 7.50
CA ARG A 57 34.08 -11.35 6.51
C ARG A 57 32.92 -10.61 7.17
N PRO A 58 32.58 -9.37 6.74
CA PRO A 58 31.45 -8.64 7.30
C PRO A 58 30.14 -9.35 6.98
N ARG A 59 29.26 -9.45 7.99
CA ARG A 59 27.90 -9.94 7.80
C ARG A 59 27.08 -8.84 7.14
N GLN A 60 26.58 -9.09 5.93
CA GLN A 60 25.81 -8.10 5.17
C GLN A 60 24.30 -8.28 5.37
N GLN A 61 23.55 -7.20 5.27
CA GLN A 61 22.08 -7.18 5.25
C GLN A 61 21.59 -6.15 4.23
N LEU A 62 20.43 -6.43 3.62
CA LEU A 62 19.76 -5.48 2.74
C LEU A 62 18.83 -4.61 3.59
N VAL A 63 18.97 -3.30 3.48
CA VAL A 63 18.16 -2.30 4.18
C VAL A 63 17.18 -1.69 3.17
N VAL A 64 15.89 -1.79 3.48
CA VAL A 64 14.81 -1.23 2.66
C VAL A 64 13.92 -0.40 3.55
N THR A 65 13.65 0.84 3.16
CA THR A 65 12.69 1.71 3.85
C THR A 65 11.39 1.71 3.07
N VAL A 66 10.28 1.50 3.77
CA VAL A 66 8.93 1.56 3.21
C VAL A 66 8.05 2.54 3.98
N GLN A 67 7.08 3.14 3.28
CA GLN A 67 6.02 3.91 3.91
C GLN A 67 4.92 2.96 4.41
N THR A 68 4.54 3.07 5.68
CA THR A 68 3.46 2.27 6.26
C THR A 68 2.43 3.15 6.96
N ASP A 69 1.27 2.56 7.26
CA ASP A 69 0.24 3.14 8.12
C ASP A 69 0.49 2.90 9.62
N LEU A 70 1.58 2.19 9.97
CA LEU A 70 1.93 1.93 11.36
C LEU A 70 2.38 3.23 12.04
N ARG A 71 2.01 3.40 13.32
CA ARG A 71 2.44 4.51 14.17
C ARG A 71 2.82 3.97 15.55
N ASP A 72 3.95 4.43 16.07
CA ASP A 72 4.43 4.11 17.41
C ASP A 72 4.17 5.34 18.30
N PRO A 73 3.25 5.26 19.29
CA PRO A 73 2.92 6.40 20.15
C PRO A 73 4.07 6.82 21.08
N ALA A 74 5.14 6.02 21.19
CA ALA A 74 6.34 6.39 21.94
C ALA A 74 7.29 7.31 21.14
N ILE A 75 6.98 7.58 19.87
CA ILE A 75 7.77 8.42 18.97
C ILE A 75 6.87 9.60 18.55
N GLU A 76 7.20 10.81 19.02
CA GLU A 76 6.35 12.00 18.83
C GLU A 76 6.10 12.33 17.35
N ASP A 77 7.10 12.12 16.48
CA ASP A 77 7.04 12.41 15.05
C ASP A 77 7.15 11.14 14.19
N ASP A 78 6.42 10.08 14.53
CA ASP A 78 6.42 8.87 13.70
C ASP A 78 5.68 9.08 12.37
N ASP A 79 6.45 9.34 11.31
CA ASP A 79 5.95 9.51 9.94
C ASP A 79 5.42 8.21 9.30
N GLY A 80 5.48 7.08 10.01
CA GLY A 80 5.05 5.77 9.51
C GLY A 80 6.06 5.07 8.61
N LEU A 81 7.25 5.63 8.48
CA LEU A 81 8.36 4.96 7.80
C LEU A 81 8.82 3.77 8.62
N ARG A 82 9.07 2.64 7.95
CA ARG A 82 9.62 1.44 8.57
C ARG A 82 10.78 0.88 7.77
N ARG A 83 11.81 0.45 8.49
CA ARG A 83 13.00 -0.15 7.90
C ARG A 83 12.98 -1.67 8.02
N PHE A 84 13.05 -2.34 6.88
CA PHE A 84 13.29 -3.77 6.78
C PHE A 84 14.80 -4.04 6.78
N TYR A 85 15.25 -4.86 7.72
CA TYR A 85 16.60 -5.41 7.77
C TYR A 85 16.58 -6.84 7.25
N ILE A 86 16.70 -6.98 5.93
CA ILE A 86 16.51 -8.22 5.18
C ILE A 86 17.82 -9.03 5.20
N LYS A 87 17.76 -10.20 5.83
CA LYS A 87 18.86 -11.16 5.94
C LYS A 87 18.34 -12.60 6.00
N PHE A 88 19.20 -13.58 5.68
CA PHE A 88 18.90 -15.01 5.79
C PHE A 88 17.57 -15.40 5.12
N LYS A 89 16.68 -16.09 5.85
CA LYS A 89 15.37 -16.57 5.37
C LYS A 89 14.49 -15.46 4.81
N MET A 90 14.56 -14.25 5.36
CA MET A 90 13.83 -13.10 4.81
C MET A 90 14.41 -12.68 3.46
N GLN A 91 15.74 -12.73 3.30
CA GLN A 91 16.38 -12.44 2.02
C GLN A 91 15.99 -13.46 0.95
N ASP A 92 15.88 -14.74 1.30
CA ASP A 92 15.40 -15.76 0.37
C ASP A 92 13.95 -15.47 -0.07
N ALA A 93 13.05 -15.18 0.87
CA ALA A 93 11.66 -14.82 0.58
C ALA A 93 11.54 -13.60 -0.35
N VAL A 94 12.29 -12.54 -0.07
CA VAL A 94 12.28 -11.32 -0.90
C VAL A 94 12.89 -11.58 -2.28
N ARG A 95 13.98 -12.36 -2.37
CA ARG A 95 14.57 -12.75 -3.66
C ARG A 95 13.56 -13.51 -4.51
N GLU A 96 12.79 -14.42 -3.91
CA GLU A 96 11.73 -15.14 -4.60
C GLU A 96 10.60 -14.21 -5.05
N ALA A 97 10.18 -13.26 -4.22
CA ALA A 97 9.17 -12.26 -4.55
C ALA A 97 9.56 -11.42 -5.78
N VAL A 98 10.80 -10.90 -5.80
CA VAL A 98 11.33 -10.13 -6.93
C VAL A 98 11.40 -10.97 -8.20
N ARG A 99 11.82 -12.24 -8.09
CA ARG A 99 11.87 -13.18 -9.23
C ARG A 99 10.47 -13.49 -9.78
N LYS A 100 9.46 -13.61 -8.91
CA LYS A 100 8.06 -13.78 -9.30
C LYS A 100 7.50 -12.54 -9.97
N ALA A 101 7.87 -11.36 -9.50
CA ALA A 101 7.53 -10.08 -10.09
C ALA A 101 8.23 -9.80 -11.45
N ARG A 102 9.19 -10.65 -11.85
CA ARG A 102 10.04 -10.48 -13.04
C ARG A 102 10.82 -9.16 -13.05
N SER A 103 11.05 -8.58 -11.88
CA SER A 103 11.83 -7.35 -11.73
C SER A 103 13.32 -7.65 -11.63
N LYS A 104 14.15 -6.67 -11.99
CA LYS A 104 15.62 -6.79 -11.86
C LYS A 104 16.11 -6.58 -10.43
N GLY A 105 15.27 -5.99 -9.58
CA GLY A 105 15.58 -5.67 -8.19
C GLY A 105 14.40 -5.01 -7.51
N LEU A 106 14.65 -4.49 -6.31
CA LEU A 106 13.75 -3.62 -5.59
C LEU A 106 13.99 -2.17 -6.04
N GLU A 107 12.93 -1.47 -6.38
CA GLU A 107 12.96 -0.12 -6.94
C GLU A 107 12.12 0.83 -6.08
N ILE A 108 12.50 2.10 -6.03
CA ILE A 108 11.73 3.14 -5.33
C ILE A 108 10.33 3.22 -5.97
N GLY A 109 9.30 3.34 -5.13
CA GLY A 109 7.89 3.31 -5.52
C GLY A 109 7.31 1.89 -5.70
N GLY A 110 8.14 0.86 -5.75
CA GLY A 110 7.67 -0.53 -5.73
C GLY A 110 7.09 -0.89 -4.36
N VAL A 111 6.03 -1.68 -4.33
CA VAL A 111 5.39 -2.12 -3.08
C VAL A 111 6.01 -3.43 -2.63
N LEU A 112 6.57 -3.44 -1.43
CA LEU A 112 7.09 -4.62 -0.76
C LEU A 112 6.16 -5.00 0.39
N SER A 113 5.79 -6.28 0.46
CA SER A 113 5.03 -6.87 1.56
C SER A 113 5.78 -8.07 2.10
N ILE A 114 5.98 -8.14 3.41
CA ILE A 114 6.62 -9.26 4.09
C ILE A 114 5.69 -9.76 5.19
N THR A 115 5.52 -11.07 5.28
CA THR A 115 4.71 -11.76 6.29
C THR A 115 5.57 -12.76 7.04
N TYR A 116 5.51 -12.76 8.37
CA TYR A 116 6.08 -13.84 9.19
C TYR A 116 5.10 -15.03 9.20
N VAL A 117 5.50 -16.18 8.66
CA VAL A 117 4.56 -17.29 8.37
C VAL A 117 4.68 -18.49 9.30
N ALA A 118 5.87 -18.76 9.85
CA ALA A 118 6.12 -19.90 10.72
C ALA A 118 7.51 -19.80 11.35
N ASP A 119 7.76 -20.60 12.38
CA ASP A 119 9.11 -20.89 12.86
C ASP A 119 9.69 -22.11 12.12
N ASP A 120 10.96 -22.05 11.74
CA ASP A 120 11.72 -23.19 11.21
C ASP A 120 11.94 -24.23 12.32
N GLU A 121 12.14 -25.50 11.97
CA GLU A 121 12.46 -26.51 12.97
C GLU A 121 13.74 -26.14 13.73
N ALA A 122 13.70 -26.20 15.07
CA ALA A 122 14.86 -25.89 15.89
C ALA A 122 15.97 -26.92 15.65
N LYS A 123 16.92 -26.60 14.78
CA LYS A 123 18.01 -27.50 14.37
C LYS A 123 19.00 -27.84 15.48
N THR A 124 18.94 -27.15 16.62
CA THR A 124 19.82 -27.39 17.78
C THR A 124 19.05 -27.19 19.07
N ARG A 125 19.13 -28.18 19.98
CA ARG A 125 18.54 -28.09 21.32
C ARG A 125 19.08 -26.85 22.04
N GLY A 126 18.20 -25.93 22.42
CA GLY A 126 18.55 -24.68 23.12
C GLY A 126 18.79 -23.46 22.24
N LYS A 127 18.65 -23.55 20.90
CA LYS A 127 18.61 -22.37 20.02
C LYS A 127 17.16 -22.03 19.66
N ASN A 128 16.84 -20.74 19.63
CA ASN A 128 15.54 -20.30 19.14
C ASN A 128 15.39 -20.68 17.65
N PRO A 129 14.21 -21.17 17.26
CA PRO A 129 13.94 -21.47 15.85
C PRO A 129 14.04 -20.20 15.01
N ALA A 130 14.47 -20.35 13.75
CA ALA A 130 14.59 -19.23 12.84
C ALA A 130 13.21 -18.86 12.28
N LYS A 131 12.87 -17.58 12.26
CA LYS A 131 11.61 -17.12 11.65
C LYS A 131 11.61 -17.35 10.13
N LEU A 132 10.53 -17.90 9.60
CA LEU A 132 10.25 -18.07 8.18
C LEU A 132 9.35 -16.96 7.68
N TYR A 133 9.62 -16.48 6.47
CA TYR A 133 8.90 -15.35 5.88
C TYR A 133 8.35 -15.71 4.50
N SER A 134 7.23 -15.10 4.16
CA SER A 134 6.75 -14.95 2.79
C SER A 134 6.88 -13.49 2.39
N ALA A 135 7.13 -13.23 1.11
CA ALA A 135 7.18 -11.87 0.59
C ALA A 135 6.47 -11.77 -0.76
N VAL A 136 5.92 -10.58 -1.01
CA VAL A 136 5.34 -10.18 -2.29
C VAL A 136 5.96 -8.84 -2.68
N TYR A 137 6.33 -8.72 -3.95
CA TYR A 137 6.85 -7.48 -4.51
C TYR A 137 6.04 -7.13 -5.76
N THR A 138 5.65 -5.86 -5.86
CA THR A 138 5.03 -5.28 -7.04
C THR A 138 5.90 -4.10 -7.48
N PRO A 139 6.48 -4.13 -8.70
CA PRO A 139 7.31 -3.03 -9.18
C PRO A 139 6.50 -1.74 -9.31
N PRO A 140 7.14 -0.56 -9.26
CA PRO A 140 6.45 0.70 -9.50
C PRO A 140 5.78 0.66 -10.88
N SER A 141 4.56 1.18 -10.97
CA SER A 141 3.96 1.44 -12.28
C SER A 141 4.76 2.49 -13.03
N ALA A 142 4.73 2.48 -14.37
CA ALA A 142 5.43 3.48 -15.18
C ALA A 142 5.02 4.94 -14.82
N ALA A 143 3.77 5.14 -14.38
CA ALA A 143 3.29 6.42 -13.89
C ALA A 143 3.93 6.84 -12.56
N GLN A 144 4.05 5.92 -11.60
CA GLN A 144 4.70 6.18 -10.30
C GLN A 144 6.21 6.39 -10.44
N ALA A 145 6.86 5.64 -11.35
CA ALA A 145 8.27 5.85 -11.66
C ALA A 145 8.52 7.26 -12.22
N ASN A 146 7.63 7.76 -13.10
CA ASN A 146 7.70 9.10 -13.65
C ASN A 146 7.40 10.21 -12.62
N ASP A 147 6.46 9.98 -11.71
CA ASP A 147 6.11 10.94 -10.65
C ASP A 147 7.28 11.16 -9.69
N PHE A 148 7.95 10.07 -9.28
CA PHE A 148 9.12 10.14 -8.41
C PHE A 148 10.33 10.79 -9.10
N LEU A 149 10.60 10.46 -10.38
CA LEU A 149 11.69 11.05 -11.16
C LEU A 149 11.48 12.55 -11.45
N ASN A 150 10.23 13.01 -11.52
CA ASN A 150 9.89 14.42 -11.75
C ASN A 150 9.63 15.20 -10.44
N GLY A 151 9.99 14.66 -9.28
CA GLY A 151 9.93 15.39 -8.00
C GLY A 151 8.54 15.49 -7.38
N GLY A 152 7.64 14.54 -7.64
CA GLY A 152 6.35 14.44 -6.96
C GLY A 152 5.50 15.69 -7.09
N GLN A 153 5.53 16.35 -8.25
CA GLN A 153 4.68 17.50 -8.50
C GLN A 153 3.25 16.98 -8.72
N PRO A 154 2.29 17.29 -7.82
CA PRO A 154 0.91 16.85 -7.99
C PRO A 154 0.45 17.27 -9.38
N ALA A 155 -0.01 16.29 -10.16
CA ALA A 155 -0.57 16.56 -11.47
C ALA A 155 -1.56 17.74 -11.34
N PRO A 156 -1.41 18.82 -12.12
CA PRO A 156 -2.31 19.95 -12.03
C PRO A 156 -3.74 19.43 -12.21
N ALA A 157 -4.60 19.73 -11.23
CA ALA A 157 -6.01 19.41 -11.29
C ALA A 157 -6.54 19.84 -12.66
N ALA A 158 -7.10 18.89 -13.41
CA ALA A 158 -7.73 19.19 -14.68
C ALA A 158 -8.72 20.34 -14.46
N PRO A 159 -8.74 21.38 -15.33
CA PRO A 159 -9.59 22.53 -15.13
C PRO A 159 -11.04 22.07 -14.97
N GLN A 160 -11.62 22.33 -13.80
CA GLN A 160 -13.03 22.13 -13.54
C GLN A 160 -13.78 23.03 -14.54
N ALA A 161 -14.59 22.42 -15.41
CA ALA A 161 -15.47 23.16 -16.31
C ALA A 161 -16.32 24.13 -15.47
N PRO A 162 -16.50 25.40 -15.90
CA PRO A 162 -17.19 26.40 -15.11
C PRO A 162 -18.62 25.94 -14.81
N GLN A 163 -18.92 25.78 -13.52
CA GLN A 163 -20.28 25.53 -13.06
C GLN A 163 -21.12 26.78 -13.39
N GLN A 164 -22.06 26.61 -14.32
CA GLN A 164 -23.07 27.61 -14.59
C GLN A 164 -23.92 27.80 -13.34
N TYR A 165 -23.87 29.00 -12.77
CA TYR A 165 -24.76 29.42 -11.69
C TYR A 165 -26.22 29.35 -12.18
N ALA A 166 -26.99 28.42 -11.62
CA ALA A 166 -28.45 28.49 -11.68
C ALA A 166 -28.93 29.60 -10.71
N PRO A 167 -29.90 30.44 -11.09
CA PRO A 167 -30.42 31.48 -10.21
C PRO A 167 -31.17 30.86 -9.01
N PRO A 168 -31.17 31.52 -7.83
CA PRO A 168 -31.84 31.00 -6.65
C PRO A 168 -33.36 30.99 -6.84
N ALA A 169 -33.98 29.86 -6.50
CA ALA A 169 -35.43 29.69 -6.49
C ALA A 169 -36.09 30.59 -5.42
N ALA A 170 -37.24 31.17 -5.76
CA ALA A 170 -38.05 31.98 -4.86
C ALA A 170 -38.62 31.16 -3.69
N PRO A 171 -38.81 31.76 -2.50
CA PRO A 171 -39.33 31.05 -1.33
C PRO A 171 -40.80 30.61 -1.53
N PRO A 172 -41.19 29.42 -1.05
CA PRO A 172 -42.55 28.91 -1.16
C PRO A 172 -43.52 29.65 -0.21
N ALA A 173 -44.72 29.93 -0.71
CA ALA A 173 -45.83 30.44 0.10
C ALA A 173 -46.38 29.34 1.04
N PRO A 174 -46.86 29.70 2.25
CA PRO A 174 -47.29 28.74 3.26
C PRO A 174 -48.58 28.00 2.87
N GLN A 175 -48.52 26.67 2.97
CA GLN A 175 -49.61 25.72 2.74
C GLN A 175 -50.66 25.77 3.87
N ALA A 176 -51.95 25.77 3.50
CA ALA A 176 -53.04 25.44 4.41
C ALA A 176 -53.16 23.93 4.58
N ALA A 177 -53.31 23.49 5.84
CA ALA A 177 -53.41 22.10 6.29
C ALA A 177 -54.89 21.62 6.38
N PRO A 178 -55.22 20.43 6.92
CA PRO A 178 -55.40 19.18 6.18
C PRO A 178 -56.76 18.48 6.47
N ALA A 179 -57.08 17.37 5.78
CA ALA A 179 -58.09 16.41 6.23
C ALA A 179 -57.78 14.96 5.76
N PRO A 180 -58.22 13.90 6.48
CA PRO A 180 -57.39 12.71 6.75
C PRO A 180 -57.78 11.39 6.03
N ALA A 181 -56.78 10.48 5.99
CA ALA A 181 -56.69 9.00 5.94
C ALA A 181 -58.00 8.13 5.90
N PRO A 182 -58.01 6.87 5.34
CA PRO A 182 -57.02 5.81 5.65
C PRO A 182 -56.72 4.67 4.62
N ALA A 183 -55.71 3.86 4.99
CA ALA A 183 -55.50 2.42 4.73
C ALA A 183 -54.75 1.89 3.46
N ALA A 184 -53.52 1.40 3.72
CA ALA A 184 -52.90 0.11 3.35
C ALA A 184 -52.47 -0.29 1.90
N ALA A 185 -51.14 -0.56 1.81
CA ALA A 185 -50.42 -1.62 1.04
C ALA A 185 -50.17 -1.44 -0.49
N PRO A 186 -49.37 -2.32 -1.16
CA PRO A 186 -47.89 -2.30 -1.25
C PRO A 186 -47.34 -2.29 -2.71
N ALA A 187 -46.00 -2.15 -2.85
CA ALA A 187 -45.12 -2.55 -3.97
C ALA A 187 -45.53 -2.29 -5.44
N GLY A 188 -44.73 -1.51 -6.19
CA GLY A 188 -44.85 -1.46 -7.66
C GLY A 188 -43.88 -0.52 -8.39
N VAL A 189 -42.92 -1.13 -9.07
CA VAL A 189 -42.33 -0.76 -10.38
C VAL A 189 -41.95 0.70 -10.67
N ASP A 190 -40.65 0.96 -10.68
CA ASP A 190 -40.05 2.19 -11.20
C ASP A 190 -40.09 2.24 -12.74
N ALA A 191 -40.59 3.35 -13.28
CA ALA A 191 -40.85 3.60 -14.70
C ALA A 191 -39.59 3.71 -15.59
N GLY A 192 -38.39 3.60 -15.01
CA GLY A 192 -37.12 3.61 -15.75
C GLY A 192 -36.82 2.32 -16.54
N ALA A 193 -37.41 1.19 -16.14
CA ALA A 193 -37.12 -0.11 -16.77
C ALA A 193 -37.84 -0.31 -18.13
N LEU A 194 -38.92 0.42 -18.38
CA LEU A 194 -39.72 0.29 -19.61
C LEU A 194 -39.09 0.98 -20.83
N GLN A 195 -38.24 1.98 -20.59
CA GLN A 195 -37.57 2.72 -21.67
C GLN A 195 -36.35 1.98 -22.24
N ALA A 196 -35.72 1.10 -21.44
CA ALA A 196 -34.55 0.33 -21.86
C ALA A 196 -34.91 -0.96 -22.63
N ALA A 197 -36.08 -1.54 -22.38
CA ALA A 197 -36.54 -2.76 -23.06
C ALA A 197 -36.98 -2.54 -24.52
N LEU A 198 -37.25 -1.29 -24.91
CA LEU A 198 -37.70 -0.96 -26.26
C LEU A 198 -36.54 -0.71 -27.26
N ALA A 199 -35.32 -0.56 -26.76
CA ALA A 199 -34.12 -0.31 -27.57
C ALA A 199 -33.34 -1.58 -27.94
N SER A 200 -33.67 -2.74 -27.35
CA SER A 200 -32.95 -4.01 -27.53
C SER A 200 -33.63 -5.00 -28.48
N LEU A 201 -34.57 -4.54 -29.31
CA LEU A 201 -35.25 -5.41 -30.29
C LEU A 201 -34.40 -5.60 -31.55
N SER A 202 -34.01 -6.85 -31.81
CA SER A 202 -33.21 -7.27 -32.97
C SER A 202 -34.00 -7.15 -34.29
N PRO A 203 -33.33 -6.95 -35.44
CA PRO A 203 -33.99 -6.76 -36.74
C PRO A 203 -34.88 -7.95 -37.19
N GLU A 204 -34.66 -9.16 -36.68
CA GLU A 204 -35.52 -10.32 -36.95
C GLU A 204 -36.90 -10.22 -36.28
N GLN A 205 -37.06 -9.47 -35.18
CA GLN A 205 -38.36 -9.28 -34.51
C GLN A 205 -39.23 -8.19 -35.16
N ARG A 206 -38.67 -7.41 -36.09
CA ARG A 206 -39.41 -6.41 -36.88
C ARG A 206 -40.10 -7.00 -38.12
N ALA A 207 -39.77 -8.21 -38.54
CA ALA A 207 -40.36 -8.85 -39.72
C ALA A 207 -41.65 -9.65 -39.44
N ALA A 208 -42.04 -9.83 -38.17
CA ALA A 208 -43.25 -10.55 -37.77
C ALA A 208 -44.49 -9.66 -37.56
N LEU A 209 -44.34 -8.33 -37.65
CA LEU A 209 -45.45 -7.37 -37.62
C LEU A 209 -45.57 -6.73 -39.01
N LYS A 210 -46.35 -7.36 -39.90
CA LYS A 210 -46.68 -6.85 -41.23
C LYS A 210 -47.32 -5.45 -41.13
N LEU A 211 -46.53 -4.41 -41.36
CA LEU A 211 -47.00 -3.10 -41.82
C LEU A 211 -46.80 -3.03 -43.33
#